data_AF-G0LCD6-F1
#
_entry.id   AF-G0LCD6-F1
#
_cell.length_a   1.000
_cell.length_b   1.000
_cell.length_c   1.000
_cell.angle_alpha   90.00
_cell.angle_beta   90.00
_cell.angle_gamma   90.00
#
_symmetry.space_group_name_H-M   'P 1'
#
loop_
_entity.id
_entity.type
_entity.pdbx_description
1 polymer ?
#
loop_
_entity_poly.entity_id
_entity_poly.type
_entity_poly.pdbx_seq_one_letter_code
_entity_poly.pdbx_strand_id
1 'polypeptide(L)' 'MAKSEFDSLIAQARASQPKKTIQKIVPEKVQSNNEKQFSFYIDKTILKQLKSRAIEDDKSLKAIINESILNYLNKSR' A
#
# COMPACT_ATOMS: atom_id res chain seq x y z
N MET A 1 -13.09 46.14 23.63
CA MET A 1 -11.73 45.99 23.07
C MET A 1 -11.34 44.54 22.79
N ALA A 2 -11.84 43.53 23.51
CA ALA A 2 -11.49 42.12 23.26
C ALA A 2 -12.14 41.49 21.99
N LYS A 3 -13.34 41.93 21.59
CA LYS A 3 -14.05 41.36 20.43
C LYS A 3 -13.38 41.69 19.09
N SER A 4 -12.81 42.90 18.98
CA SER A 4 -12.14 43.39 17.77
C SER A 4 -10.82 42.66 17.48
N GLU A 5 -10.11 42.20 18.51
CA GLU A 5 -8.88 41.43 18.33
C GLU A 5 -9.17 40.02 17.84
N PHE A 6 -10.25 39.40 18.33
CA PHE A 6 -10.68 38.08 17.86
C PHE A 6 -11.15 38.12 16.39
N ASP A 7 -11.89 39.16 16.01
CA ASP A 7 -12.32 39.35 14.62
C ASP A 7 -11.12 39.56 13.67
N SER A 8 -10.08 40.25 14.12
CA SER A 8 -8.81 40.41 13.40
C SER A 8 -8.08 39.08 13.20
N LEU A 9 -8.03 38.23 14.23
CA LEU A 9 -7.40 36.91 14.16
C LEU A 9 -8.15 35.96 13.20
N ILE A 10 -9.49 36.01 13.19
CA ILE A 10 -10.31 35.25 12.24
C ILE A 10 -10.06 35.73 10.80
N ALA A 11 -9.95 37.04 10.58
CA ALA A 11 -9.67 37.59 9.26
C ALA A 11 -8.29 37.13 8.74
N GLN A 12 -7.27 37.12 9.60
CA GLN A 12 -5.92 36.63 9.24
C GLN A 12 -5.92 35.14 8.91
N ALA A 13 -6.62 34.31 9.71
CA ALA A 13 -6.72 32.86 9.47
C ALA A 13 -7.48 32.51 8.17
N ARG A 14 -8.44 33.35 7.76
CA ARG A 14 -9.15 33.19 6.47
C ARG A 14 -8.30 33.67 5.29
N ALA A 15 -7.50 34.71 5.47
CA ALA A 15 -6.58 35.20 4.44
C ALA A 15 -5.40 34.24 4.21
N SER A 16 -5.00 33.49 5.23
CA SER A 16 -3.90 32.53 5.17
C SER A 16 -4.29 31.15 4.61
N GLN A 17 -5.50 30.97 4.04
CA GLN A 17 -5.92 29.67 3.51
C GLN A 17 -4.91 29.20 2.44
N PRO A 18 -4.08 28.17 2.73
CA PRO A 18 -3.14 27.67 1.73
C PRO A 18 -3.96 27.08 0.58
N LYS A 19 -3.58 27.41 -0.67
CA LYS A 19 -4.20 26.85 -1.88
C LYS A 19 -4.33 25.35 -1.68
N LYS A 20 -5.56 24.84 -1.58
CA LYS A 20 -5.83 23.41 -1.45
C LYS A 20 -5.14 22.71 -2.61
N THR A 21 -4.06 21.99 -2.32
CA THR A 21 -3.35 21.20 -3.32
C THR A 21 -4.31 20.09 -3.72
N ILE A 22 -5.00 20.26 -4.85
CA ILE A 22 -5.83 19.20 -5.42
C ILE A 22 -4.86 18.08 -5.77
N GLN A 23 -4.89 17.00 -4.99
CA GLN A 23 -4.06 15.84 -5.24
C GLN A 23 -4.48 15.25 -6.59
N LYS A 24 -3.58 15.31 -7.56
CA LYS A 24 -3.82 14.79 -8.91
C LYS A 24 -3.89 13.27 -8.82
N ILE A 25 -5.09 12.71 -8.85
CA ILE A 25 -5.29 11.26 -9.00
C ILE A 25 -4.81 10.87 -10.39
N VAL A 26 -3.76 10.04 -10.44
CA VAL A 26 -3.24 9.47 -11.69
C VAL A 26 -3.67 8.01 -11.72
N PRO A 27 -4.29 7.55 -12.82
CA PRO A 27 -4.61 6.13 -13.00
C PRO A 27 -3.34 5.29 -12.86
N GLU A 28 -3.46 4.17 -12.15
CA GLU A 28 -2.37 3.22 -12.02
C GLU A 28 -2.00 2.69 -13.41
N LYS A 29 -0.70 2.71 -13.74
CA LYS A 29 -0.23 2.24 -15.05
C LYS A 29 -0.62 0.77 -15.19
N VAL A 30 -1.48 0.48 -16.16
CA VAL A 30 -1.85 -0.90 -16.51
C VAL A 30 -0.58 -1.59 -17.00
N GLN A 31 0.07 -2.35 -16.12
CA GLN A 31 1.22 -3.16 -16.50
C GLN A 31 0.72 -4.30 -17.37
N SER A 32 1.08 -4.26 -18.66
CA SER A 32 0.95 -5.36 -19.61
C SER A 32 1.97 -6.45 -19.27
N ASN A 33 1.83 -7.08 -18.12
CA ASN A 33 2.61 -8.24 -17.77
C ASN A 33 1.74 -9.48 -18.00
N ASN A 34 2.35 -10.55 -18.52
CA ASN A 34 1.72 -11.86 -18.73
C ASN A 34 1.37 -12.57 -17.40
N GLU A 35 1.26 -11.80 -16.33
CA GLU A 35 0.99 -12.21 -14.96
C GLU A 35 -0.52 -12.25 -14.76
N LYS A 36 -1.02 -13.38 -14.22
CA LYS A 36 -2.42 -13.52 -13.83
C LYS A 36 -2.54 -13.35 -12.33
N GLN A 37 -3.43 -12.45 -11.91
CA GLN A 37 -3.82 -12.35 -10.52
C GLN A 37 -4.86 -13.43 -10.20
N PHE A 38 -4.68 -14.10 -9.07
CA PHE A 38 -5.66 -15.04 -8.54
C PHE A 38 -5.71 -14.91 -7.01
N SER A 39 -6.81 -15.38 -6.44
CA SER A 39 -7.05 -15.36 -5.00
C SER A 39 -7.33 -16.77 -4.51
N PHE A 40 -6.81 -17.12 -3.34
CA PHE A 40 -7.06 -18.40 -2.69
C PHE A 40 -7.14 -18.21 -1.17
N TYR A 41 -7.73 -19.18 -0.49
CA TYR A 41 -7.79 -19.20 0.96
C TYR A 41 -6.53 -19.85 1.54
N ILE A 42 -5.97 -19.23 2.57
CA ILE A 42 -4.84 -19.75 3.34
C ILE A 42 -5.16 -19.63 4.82
N ASP A 43 -4.74 -20.62 5.61
CA ASP A 43 -4.90 -20.57 7.05
C ASP A 43 -4.14 -19.36 7.64
N LYS A 44 -4.75 -18.72 8.65
CA LYS A 44 -4.19 -17.50 9.27
C LYS A 44 -2.84 -17.75 9.92
N THR A 45 -2.64 -18.91 10.53
CA THR A 45 -1.38 -19.27 11.19
C THR A 45 -0.26 -19.43 10.17
N ILE A 46 -0.57 -20.08 9.04
CA ILE A 46 0.37 -20.26 7.92
C ILE A 46 0.73 -18.91 7.31
N LEU A 47 -0.25 -18.04 7.04
CA LEU A 47 0.02 -16.71 6.49
C LEU A 47 0.90 -15.87 7.42
N LYS A 48 0.72 -15.97 8.73
CA LYS A 48 1.56 -15.27 9.71
C LYS A 48 3.00 -15.74 9.65
N GLN A 49 3.22 -17.06 9.66
CA GLN A 49 4.55 -17.66 9.56
C GLN A 49 5.24 -17.29 8.23
N LEU A 50 4.49 -17.35 7.12
CA LEU A 50 4.99 -17.00 5.80
C LEU A 50 5.49 -15.55 5.74
N LYS A 51 4.74 -14.61 6.35
CA LYS A 51 5.14 -13.20 6.43
C LYS A 51 6.38 -12.99 7.30
N SER A 52 6.45 -13.65 8.45
CA SER A 52 7.65 -13.59 9.31
C SER A 52 8.88 -14.08 8.55
N ARG A 53 8.77 -15.20 7.84
CA ARG A 53 9.86 -15.75 7.05
C ARG A 53 10.27 -14.84 5.89
N ALA A 54 9.29 -14.21 5.23
CA ALA A 54 9.55 -13.26 4.15
C ALA A 54 10.42 -12.07 4.59
N ILE A 55 10.21 -11.60 5.82
CA ILE A 55 11.01 -10.52 6.42
C ILE A 55 12.43 -11.02 6.72
N GLU A 56 12.58 -12.23 7.26
CA GLU A 56 13.89 -12.84 7.55
C GLU A 56 14.74 -13.05 6.29
N ASP A 57 14.09 -13.49 5.20
CA ASP A 57 14.77 -13.83 3.95
C ASP A 57 14.93 -12.61 3.01
N ASP A 58 14.51 -11.40 3.42
CA ASP A 58 14.46 -10.18 2.60
C ASP A 58 13.80 -10.39 1.22
N LYS A 59 12.70 -11.15 1.22
CA LYS A 59 11.96 -11.52 0.01
C LYS A 59 10.52 -11.06 0.07
N SER A 60 9.97 -10.70 -1.09
CA SER A 60 8.53 -10.44 -1.20
C SER A 60 7.73 -11.75 -1.08
N LEU A 61 6.51 -11.65 -0.57
CA LEU A 61 5.58 -12.77 -0.49
C LEU A 61 5.29 -13.38 -1.88
N LYS A 62 5.22 -12.52 -2.92
CA LYS A 62 5.05 -12.93 -4.32
C LYS A 62 6.20 -13.86 -4.77
N ALA A 63 7.45 -13.50 -4.45
CA ALA A 63 8.61 -14.31 -4.81
C ALA A 63 8.54 -15.69 -4.14
N ILE A 64 8.28 -15.74 -2.83
CA ILE A 64 8.22 -16.99 -2.07
C ILE A 64 7.12 -17.91 -2.58
N ILE A 65 5.92 -17.37 -2.87
CA ILE A 65 4.80 -18.16 -3.40
C ILE A 65 5.15 -18.73 -4.78
N ASN A 66 5.70 -17.93 -5.68
CA ASN A 66 6.09 -18.40 -7.01
C ASN A 66 7.21 -19.46 -6.95
N GLU A 67 8.24 -19.25 -6.12
CA GLU A 67 9.30 -20.22 -5.87
C GLU A 67 8.73 -21.54 -5.32
N SER A 68 7.79 -21.47 -4.37
CA SER A 68 7.13 -22.65 -3.79
C SER A 68 6.32 -23.43 -4.84
N ILE A 69 5.61 -22.72 -5.72
CA ILE A 69 4.86 -23.34 -6.83
C ILE A 69 5.84 -24.03 -7.80
N LEU A 70 6.92 -23.36 -8.20
CA LEU A 70 7.93 -23.96 -9.08
C LEU A 70 8.58 -25.20 -8.44
N ASN A 71 8.93 -25.12 -7.16
CA ASN A 71 9.50 -26.24 -6.40
C ASN A 71 8.53 -27.42 -6.36
N TYR A 72 7.23 -27.17 -6.16
CA TYR A 72 6.20 -28.20 -6.19
C TYR A 72 6.10 -28.87 -7.57
N LEU A 73 6.10 -28.08 -8.65
CA LEU A 73 6.02 -28.59 -10.02
C LEU A 73 7.26 -29.38 -10.44
N ASN A 74 8.45 -28.96 -9.98
CA ASN A 74 9.71 -29.62 -10.30
C ASN A 74 9.97 -30.89 -9.48
N LYS A 75 9.23 -31.10 -8.38
CA LYS A 75 9.37 -32.28 -7.52
C LYS A 75 8.88 -33.60 -8.15
N SER A 76 8.18 -33.50 -9.29
CA SER A 76 7.63 -34.63 -10.05
C SER A 76 8.48 -35.07 -11.25
N ARG A 77 9.78 -34.72 -11.27
CA ARG A 77 10.79 -35.25 -12.19
C ARG A 77 11.87 -35.97 -11.39
#